data_AF-A0AAJ2Q2Q6-F1
#
_entry.id   AF-A0AAJ2Q2Q6-F1
#
_cell.length_a   1.000
_cell.length_b   1.000
_cell.length_c   1.000
_cell.angle_alpha   90.00
_cell.angle_beta   90.00
_cell.angle_gamma   90.00
#
_symmetry.space_group_name_H-M   'P 1'
#
loop_
_entity.id
_entity.type
_entity.pdbx_description
1 polymer ?
#
loop_
_entity_poly.entity_id
_entity_poly.type
_entity_poly.pdbx_seq_one_letter_code
_entity_poly.pdbx_strand_id
1 'polypeptide(L)' 'MKTCHRFNTVRGEYEREIGYMLAHSQRYEGRPAAKSSAKQAASAKQRMARALSSHVGRCPECG' A
#
# COMPACT_ATOMS: atom_id res chain seq x y z
N MET A 1 18.96 -0.20 5.44
CA MET A 1 18.52 0.60 4.29
C MET A 1 18.23 2.01 4.76
N LYS A 2 18.88 3.01 4.15
CA LYS A 2 18.46 4.40 4.36
C LYS A 2 17.18 4.63 3.58
N THR A 3 16.18 5.20 4.24
CA THR A 3 14.93 5.61 3.59
C THR A 3 14.74 7.10 3.81
N CYS A 4 14.36 7.78 2.75
CA CYS A 4 14.23 9.22 2.66
C CYS A 4 12.78 9.62 2.97
N HIS A 5 12.54 10.89 3.29
CA HIS A 5 11.21 11.35 3.76
C HIS A 5 10.09 11.03 2.76
N ARG A 6 10.38 11.16 1.46
CA ARG A 6 9.44 10.84 0.39
C ARG A 6 9.07 9.36 0.34
N PHE A 7 10.02 8.46 0.61
CA PHE A 7 9.75 7.02 0.71
C PHE A 7 8.74 6.74 1.84
N ASN A 8 8.99 7.31 3.02
CA ASN A 8 8.11 7.11 4.17
C ASN A 8 6.72 7.70 3.96
N THR A 9 6.64 8.85 3.29
CA THR A 9 5.36 9.49 2.94
C THR A 9 4.55 8.60 2.00
N VAL A 10 5.16 8.16 0.88
CA VAL A 10 4.49 7.29 -0.09
C VAL A 10 4.07 5.96 0.55
N ARG A 11 4.94 5.36 1.37
CA ARG A 11 4.59 4.13 2.10
C ARG A 11 3.39 4.37 3.02
N GLY A 12 3.39 5.44 3.81
CA GLY A 12 2.31 5.76 4.74
C GLY A 12 0.96 6.00 4.06
N GLU A 13 0.95 6.65 2.90
CA GLU A 13 -0.27 6.84 2.10
C GLU A 13 -0.86 5.50 1.63
N TYR A 14 -0.03 4.62 1.06
CA TYR A 14 -0.46 3.29 0.65
C TYR A 14 -0.94 2.44 1.83
N GLU A 15 -0.19 2.43 2.94
CA GLU A 15 -0.55 1.68 4.14
C GLU A 15 -1.91 2.13 4.70
N ARG A 16 -2.17 3.44 4.69
CA ARG A 16 -3.45 4.01 5.11
C ARG A 16 -4.59 3.56 4.19
N GLU A 17 -4.41 3.63 2.87
CA GLU A 17 -5.41 3.18 1.90
C GLU A 17 -5.70 1.67 2.04
N ILE A 18 -4.65 0.85 2.13
CA ILE A 18 -4.74 -0.60 2.36
C ILE A 18 -5.48 -0.88 3.66
N GLY A 19 -5.17 -0.15 4.73
CA GLY A 19 -5.84 -0.25 6.01
C GLY A 19 -7.35 0.00 5.91
N TYR A 20 -7.77 1.03 5.18
CA TYR A 20 -9.20 1.31 4.95
C TYR A 20 -9.89 0.18 4.18
N MET A 21 -9.26 -0.34 3.12
CA MET A 21 -9.82 -1.44 2.34
C MET A 21 -9.94 -2.74 3.14
N LEU A 22 -8.94 -3.06 3.97
CA LEU A 22 -8.97 -4.22 4.86
C LEU A 22 -10.03 -4.07 5.95
N ALA A 23 -10.10 -2.89 6.59
CA ALA A 23 -11.14 -2.61 7.58
C ALA A 23 -12.55 -2.69 6.98
N HIS A 24 -12.74 -2.19 5.76
CA HIS A 24 -14.00 -2.34 5.04
C HIS A 24 -14.31 -3.82 4.76
N SER A 25 -13.31 -4.58 4.28
CA SER A 25 -13.48 -6.01 4.03
C SER A 25 -13.88 -6.78 5.28
N GLN A 26 -13.28 -6.48 6.42
CA GLN A 26 -13.60 -7.14 7.69
C GLN A 26 -14.99 -6.75 8.20
N ARG A 27 -15.36 -5.46 8.13
CA ARG A 27 -16.67 -4.97 8.59
C ARG A 27 -17.84 -5.54 7.79
N TYR A 28 -17.63 -5.84 6.51
CA TYR A 28 -18.67 -6.32 5.60
C TYR A 28 -18.44 -7.76 5.15
N GLU A 29 -17.79 -8.58 5.97
CA GLU A 29 -17.49 -9.98 5.68
C GLU A 29 -18.74 -10.72 5.19
N GLY A 30 -18.57 -11.57 4.17
CA GLY A 30 -19.66 -12.28 3.50
C GLY A 30 -20.40 -11.47 2.42
N ARG A 31 -20.19 -10.14 2.33
CA ARG A 31 -20.74 -9.33 1.22
C ARG A 31 -19.80 -9.28 0.01
N PRO A 32 -20.32 -9.18 -1.23
CA PRO A 32 -19.49 -9.00 -2.42
C PRO A 32 -18.55 -7.78 -2.35
N ALA A 33 -18.99 -6.71 -1.69
CA ALA A 33 -18.20 -5.50 -1.47
C ALA A 33 -16.94 -5.74 -0.63
N ALA A 34 -17.00 -6.65 0.36
CA ALA A 34 -15.83 -7.04 1.14
C ALA A 34 -14.81 -7.78 0.27
N LYS A 35 -15.25 -8.74 -0.53
CA LYS A 35 -14.37 -9.48 -1.46
C LYS A 35 -13.68 -8.53 -2.46
N SER A 36 -14.41 -7.55 -2.99
CA SER A 36 -13.83 -6.51 -3.85
C SER A 36 -12.77 -5.69 -3.11
N SER A 37 -13.07 -5.25 -1.89
CA SER A 37 -12.14 -4.45 -1.08
C SER A 37 -10.88 -5.23 -0.69
N ALA A 38 -11.01 -6.52 -0.34
CA ALA A 38 -9.87 -7.40 -0.08
C ALA A 38 -8.97 -7.54 -1.33
N LYS A 39 -9.57 -7.72 -2.51
CA LYS A 39 -8.84 -7.79 -3.78
C LYS A 39 -8.10 -6.47 -4.06
N GLN A 40 -8.77 -5.34 -3.87
CA GLN A 40 -8.18 -4.03 -4.06
C GLN A 40 -7.02 -3.78 -3.07
N ALA A 41 -7.14 -4.21 -1.81
CA ALA A 41 -6.07 -4.15 -0.83
C ALA A 41 -4.83 -4.95 -1.27
N ALA A 42 -5.03 -6.15 -1.81
CA ALA A 42 -3.94 -6.97 -2.36
C ALA A 42 -3.27 -6.30 -3.56
N SER A 43 -4.06 -5.74 -4.49
CA SER A 43 -3.52 -4.99 -5.63
C SER A 43 -2.77 -3.72 -5.20
N ALA A 44 -3.27 -3.01 -4.19
CA ALA A 44 -2.60 -1.83 -3.64
C ALA A 44 -1.25 -2.18 -2.99
N LYS A 45 -1.15 -3.31 -2.28
CA LYS A 45 0.15 -3.82 -1.78
C LYS A 45 1.16 -4.04 -2.91
N GLN A 46 0.72 -4.62 -4.03
CA GLN A 46 1.58 -4.83 -5.19
C GLN A 46 2.01 -3.50 -5.83
N ARG A 47 1.09 -2.52 -5.94
CA ARG A 47 1.41 -1.17 -6.43
C ARG A 47 2.40 -0.44 -5.51
N MET A 48 2.20 -0.53 -4.20
CA MET A 48 3.11 0.01 -3.19
C MET A 48 4.51 -0.57 -3.37
N ALA A 49 4.65 -1.90 -3.44
CA ALA A 49 5.94 -2.55 -3.63
C ALA A 49 6.66 -2.03 -4.90
N ARG A 50 5.95 -1.93 -6.03
CA ARG A 50 6.51 -1.39 -7.28
C ARG A 50 6.96 0.07 -7.14
N ALA A 51 6.13 0.91 -6.51
CA ALA A 51 6.45 2.32 -6.30
C ALA A 51 7.68 2.50 -5.41
N LEU A 52 7.76 1.76 -4.31
CA LEU A 52 8.89 1.81 -3.38
C LEU A 52 10.17 1.24 -4.00
N SER A 53 10.10 0.11 -4.71
CA SER A 53 11.26 -0.45 -5.42
C SER A 53 11.76 0.50 -6.50
N SER A 54 10.87 1.11 -7.28
CA SER A 54 11.26 2.12 -8.27
C SER A 54 11.85 3.37 -7.63
N HIS A 55 11.41 3.72 -6.42
CA HIS A 55 11.94 4.88 -5.69
C HIS A 55 13.37 4.61 -5.20
N VAL A 56 13.60 3.47 -4.54
CA VAL A 56 14.93 3.07 -4.07
C VAL A 56 15.91 2.97 -5.22
N GLY A 57 15.51 2.45 -6.38
CA GLY A 57 16.39 2.36 -7.55
C GLY A 57 16.77 3.69 -8.21
N ARG A 58 16.11 4.80 -7.86
CA ARG A 58 16.32 6.12 -8.49
C ARG A 58 16.75 7.22 -7.52
N CYS A 59 16.47 7.04 -6.24
CA CYS A 59 16.68 8.09 -5.26
C CYS A 59 18.09 7.99 -4.66
N PRO A 60 18.90 9.06 -4.74
CA PRO A 60 20.29 9.03 -4.27
C PRO A 60 20.42 8.95 -2.74
N GLU A 61 19.37 9.28 -1.99
CA GLU A 61 19.33 9.20 -0.52
C GLU A 61 18.85 7.83 -0.02
N CYS A 62 18.11 7.11 -0.85
CA CYS A 62 17.43 5.89 -0.48
C CYS A 62 18.28 4.69 -0.96
N GLY A 63 18.76 3.86 -0.02
CA GLY A 63 19.77 2.81 -0.24
C GLY A 63 20.44 2.41 1.06
#